data_AF-A0A6L7Z0X6-F1
#
_entry.id   AF-A0A6L7Z0X6-F1
#
_cell.length_a   1.000
_cell.length_b   1.000
_cell.length_c   1.000
_cell.angle_alpha   90.00
_cell.angle_beta   90.00
_cell.angle_gamma   90.00
#
_symmetry.space_group_name_H-M   'P 1'
#
loop_
_entity.id
_entity.type
_entity.pdbx_description
1 polymer ?
#
loop_
_entity_poly.entity_id
_entity_poly.type
_entity_poly.pdbx_seq_one_letter_code
_entity_poly.pdbx_strand_id
1 'polypeptide(L)'
;MPRIQLPLATARALQLLVRAAGVRRAVEVGTLAGYSAIWIARALPEDGELVTLEISAKHAAVARRSLEDAGVADRVEVRVGDAAELLDALGPDGSFGLVFVDADKERYTQYLEAAARLLRPGGLFVADNAFWKGWVLNPGSDKLAGVLDRFNRTVADDPRFDATILPVGDGLLVGVRRG
;
A
#
# COMPACT_ATOMS: atom_id res chain seq x y z
N MET A 1 15.23 -7.21 12.99
CA MET A 1 14.42 -6.78 11.84
C MET A 1 15.01 -5.48 11.27
N PRO A 2 14.90 -5.21 9.96
CA PRO A 2 15.42 -3.98 9.37
C PRO A 2 14.68 -2.73 9.91
N ARG A 3 15.35 -1.57 9.87
CA ARG A 3 14.82 -0.28 10.37
C ARG A 3 13.69 0.32 9.53
N ILE A 4 13.38 -0.26 8.37
CA ILE A 4 12.38 0.23 7.41
C ILE A 4 11.16 -0.67 7.55
N GLN A 5 10.29 -0.39 8.52
CA GLN A 5 9.01 -1.08 8.71
C GLN A 5 7.98 -0.09 9.24
N LEU A 6 6.71 -0.34 8.94
CA LEU A 6 5.62 0.43 9.53
C LEU A 6 5.72 0.44 11.06
N PRO A 7 5.58 1.61 11.71
CA PRO A 7 5.32 1.65 13.14
C PRO A 7 4.08 0.82 13.50
N LEU A 8 4.07 0.21 14.69
CA LEU A 8 2.96 -0.65 15.13
C LEU A 8 1.59 0.04 15.03
N ALA A 9 1.52 1.31 15.40
CA ALA A 9 0.29 2.10 15.31
C ALA A 9 -0.21 2.23 13.86
N THR A 10 0.69 2.48 12.91
CA THR A 10 0.36 2.57 11.48
C THR A 10 -0.11 1.23 10.94
N ALA A 11 0.58 0.14 11.28
CA ALA A 11 0.19 -1.21 10.87
C ALA A 11 -1.17 -1.62 11.45
N ARG A 12 -1.46 -1.25 12.70
CA ARG A 12 -2.77 -1.48 13.33
C ARG A 12 -3.87 -0.63 12.69
N ALA A 13 -3.59 0.63 12.37
CA ALA A 13 -4.54 1.50 11.66
C ALA A 13 -4.89 0.92 10.29
N LEU A 14 -3.88 0.52 9.51
CA LEU A 14 -4.07 -0.17 8.23
C LEU A 14 -4.95 -1.41 8.41
N GLN A 15 -4.64 -2.27 9.37
CA GLN A 15 -5.43 -3.47 9.67
C GLN A 15 -6.90 -3.15 9.97
N LEU A 16 -7.18 -2.10 10.74
CA LEU A 16 -8.55 -1.68 11.06
C LEU A 16 -9.28 -1.16 9.81
N LEU A 17 -8.61 -0.39 8.95
CA LEU A 17 -9.16 0.08 7.68
C LEU A 17 -9.53 -1.09 6.75
N VAL A 18 -8.62 -2.07 6.60
CA VAL A 18 -8.86 -3.28 5.80
C VAL A 18 -10.11 -4.03 6.30
N ARG A 19 -10.24 -4.22 7.62
CA ARG A 19 -11.41 -4.87 8.22
C ARG A 19 -12.69 -4.07 8.02
N ALA A 20 -12.65 -2.77 8.30
CA ALA A 20 -13.82 -1.89 8.24
C ALA A 20 -14.37 -1.76 6.81
N ALA A 21 -13.49 -1.76 5.79
CA ALA A 21 -13.90 -1.72 4.39
C ALA A 21 -14.34 -3.09 3.82
N GLY A 22 -14.31 -4.16 4.64
CA GLY A 22 -14.67 -5.51 4.19
C GLY A 22 -13.81 -5.99 3.02
N VAL A 23 -12.50 -5.69 3.06
CA VAL A 23 -11.58 -6.05 1.98
C VAL A 23 -11.46 -7.57 1.90
N ARG A 24 -11.60 -8.10 0.68
CA ARG A 24 -11.44 -9.54 0.37
C ARG A 24 -10.23 -9.79 -0.52
N ARG A 25 -9.96 -8.91 -1.49
CA ARG A 25 -8.78 -8.95 -2.36
C ARG A 25 -7.99 -7.67 -2.19
N ALA A 26 -6.70 -7.80 -1.92
CA ALA A 26 -5.78 -6.69 -1.68
C ALA A 26 -4.53 -6.79 -2.56
N VAL A 27 -3.96 -5.64 -2.90
CA VAL A 27 -2.60 -5.53 -3.46
C VAL A 27 -1.74 -4.70 -2.53
N GLU A 28 -0.50 -5.11 -2.35
CA GLU A 28 0.56 -4.33 -1.69
C GLU A 28 1.72 -4.10 -2.65
N VAL A 29 2.17 -2.85 -2.75
CA VAL A 29 3.37 -2.43 -3.47
C VAL A 29 4.46 -2.12 -2.46
N GLY A 30 5.49 -2.97 -2.39
CA GLY A 30 6.59 -2.87 -1.43
C GLY A 30 6.46 -3.87 -0.28
N THR A 31 6.87 -5.12 -0.50
CA THR A 31 6.75 -6.18 0.52
C THR A 31 7.83 -6.10 1.61
N LEU A 32 9.07 -5.81 1.21
CA LEU A 32 10.28 -5.87 2.03
C LEU A 32 10.39 -7.19 2.83
N ALA A 33 10.23 -7.14 4.15
CA ALA A 33 10.29 -8.30 5.03
C ALA A 33 8.90 -8.91 5.34
N GLY A 34 7.82 -8.41 4.72
CA GLY A 34 6.46 -8.92 4.86
C GLY A 34 5.67 -8.39 6.06
N TYR A 35 6.16 -7.36 6.77
CA TYR A 35 5.49 -6.90 8.00
C TYR A 35 4.08 -6.36 7.73
N SER A 36 3.93 -5.41 6.82
CA SER A 36 2.62 -4.87 6.40
C SER A 36 1.74 -5.96 5.77
N ALA A 37 2.31 -6.82 4.92
CA ALA A 37 1.62 -7.97 4.34
C ALA A 37 0.94 -8.84 5.41
N ILE A 38 1.64 -9.15 6.52
CA ILE A 38 1.08 -9.92 7.63
C ILE A 38 -0.12 -9.21 8.27
N TRP A 39 -0.04 -7.89 8.47
CA TRP A 39 -1.13 -7.11 9.07
C TRP A 39 -2.37 -7.06 8.16
N ILE A 40 -2.16 -6.89 6.85
CA ILE A 40 -3.22 -6.93 5.84
C ILE A 40 -3.84 -8.33 5.81
N ALA A 41 -3.04 -9.38 5.66
CA ALA A 41 -3.51 -10.77 5.57
C ALA A 41 -4.28 -11.22 6.82
N ARG A 42 -3.92 -10.73 8.01
CA ARG A 42 -4.68 -10.96 9.26
C ARG A 42 -6.01 -10.21 9.33
N ALA A 43 -6.21 -9.19 8.51
CA ALA A 43 -7.47 -8.46 8.42
C ALA A 43 -8.44 -9.03 7.38
N LEU A 44 -7.93 -9.76 6.39
CA LEU A 44 -8.74 -10.42 5.39
C LEU A 44 -9.56 -11.57 6.02
N PRO A 45 -10.72 -11.93 5.42
CA PRO A 45 -11.40 -13.17 5.75
C PRO A 45 -10.56 -14.39 5.37
N GLU A 46 -10.97 -15.58 5.82
CA GLU A 46 -10.25 -16.84 5.54
C GLU A 46 -10.07 -17.10 4.05
N ASP A 47 -11.05 -16.70 3.24
CA ASP A 47 -11.06 -16.82 1.78
C ASP A 47 -10.61 -15.54 1.06
N GLY A 48 -9.99 -14.61 1.79
CA GLY A 48 -9.41 -13.41 1.22
C GLY A 48 -8.03 -13.67 0.61
N GLU A 49 -7.58 -12.78 -0.27
CA GLU A 49 -6.31 -12.90 -0.99
C GLU A 49 -5.53 -11.58 -0.90
N LEU A 50 -4.22 -11.68 -0.68
CA LEU A 50 -3.29 -10.57 -0.84
C LEU A 50 -2.25 -10.92 -1.91
N VAL A 51 -2.08 -10.04 -2.89
CA VAL A 51 -0.90 -10.06 -3.76
C VAL A 51 0.06 -8.99 -3.29
N THR A 52 1.29 -9.35 -2.92
CA THR A 52 2.33 -8.40 -2.53
C THR A 52 3.49 -8.42 -3.51
N LEU A 53 3.94 -7.22 -3.90
CA LEU A 53 4.90 -6.99 -4.98
C LEU A 53 6.25 -6.54 -4.43
N GLU A 54 7.30 -7.27 -4.78
CA GLU A 54 8.67 -7.01 -4.33
C GLU A 54 9.66 -7.08 -5.49
N ILE A 55 10.51 -6.07 -5.63
CA ILE A 55 11.53 -6.05 -6.69
C ILE A 55 12.73 -6.94 -6.37
N SER A 56 13.09 -7.07 -5.09
CA SER A 56 14.25 -7.83 -4.63
C SER A 56 13.87 -9.29 -4.32
N ALA A 57 14.37 -10.23 -5.12
CA ALA A 57 14.20 -11.66 -4.87
C ALA A 57 14.68 -12.08 -3.45
N LYS A 58 15.72 -11.42 -2.93
CA LYS A 58 16.22 -11.65 -1.57
C LYS A 58 15.21 -11.22 -0.51
N HIS A 59 14.59 -10.05 -0.67
CA HIS A 59 13.55 -9.57 0.25
C HIS A 59 12.30 -10.44 0.16
N ALA A 60 11.88 -10.81 -1.05
CA ALA A 60 10.77 -11.72 -1.27
C ALA A 60 10.96 -13.08 -0.57
N ALA A 61 12.18 -13.63 -0.56
CA ALA A 61 12.48 -14.84 0.19
C ALA A 61 12.32 -14.65 1.72
N VAL A 62 12.76 -13.51 2.26
CA VAL A 62 12.54 -13.16 3.67
C VAL A 62 11.05 -12.99 3.97
N ALA A 63 10.32 -12.30 3.11
CA ALA A 63 8.88 -12.09 3.27
C ALA A 63 8.10 -13.40 3.29
N ARG A 64 8.39 -14.33 2.38
CA ARG A 64 7.75 -15.67 2.37
C ARG A 64 7.94 -16.39 3.69
N ARG A 65 9.18 -16.41 4.22
CA ARG A 65 9.44 -16.99 5.55
C ARG A 65 8.68 -16.28 6.66
N SER A 66 8.65 -14.94 6.67
CA SER A 66 7.88 -14.18 7.67
C SER A 66 6.38 -14.51 7.61
N LEU A 67 5.83 -14.73 6.41
CA LEU A 67 4.42 -15.09 6.21
C LEU A 67 4.10 -16.50 6.69
N GLU A 68 5.01 -17.46 6.47
CA GLU A 68 4.95 -18.82 7.00
C GLU A 68 4.98 -18.80 8.54
N ASP A 69 6.00 -18.15 9.11
CA ASP A 69 6.17 -18.02 10.57
C ASP A 69 4.95 -17.34 11.23
N ALA A 70 4.27 -16.44 10.50
CA ALA A 70 3.07 -15.73 10.97
C ALA A 70 1.76 -16.50 10.75
N GLY A 71 1.78 -17.65 10.06
CA GLY A 71 0.62 -18.50 9.79
C GLY A 71 -0.39 -17.89 8.82
N VAL A 72 0.07 -17.10 7.84
CA VAL A 72 -0.80 -16.42 6.84
C VAL A 72 -0.37 -16.65 5.40
N ALA A 73 0.65 -17.48 5.17
CA ALA A 73 1.19 -17.72 3.83
C ALA A 73 0.16 -18.33 2.85
N ASP A 74 -0.86 -19.02 3.35
CA ASP A 74 -1.94 -19.65 2.58
C ASP A 74 -2.77 -18.67 1.76
N ARG A 75 -2.76 -17.38 2.13
CA ARG A 75 -3.55 -16.32 1.46
C ARG A 75 -2.73 -15.15 0.92
N VAL A 76 -1.41 -15.29 0.89
CA VAL A 76 -0.50 -14.23 0.42
C VAL A 76 0.36 -14.74 -0.73
N GLU A 77 0.14 -14.17 -1.90
CA GLU A 77 0.97 -14.38 -3.08
C GLU A 77 2.08 -13.34 -3.14
N VAL A 78 3.35 -13.77 -3.07
CA VAL A 78 4.52 -12.88 -3.23
C VAL A 78 5.00 -12.94 -4.68
N ARG A 79 4.81 -11.85 -5.43
CA ARG A 79 5.30 -11.70 -6.82
C ARG A 79 6.58 -10.88 -6.87
N VAL A 80 7.55 -11.38 -7.62
CA VAL A 80 8.85 -10.71 -7.77
C VAL A 80 8.95 -10.05 -9.13
N GLY A 81 9.25 -8.75 -9.17
CA GLY A 81 9.39 -7.99 -10.41
C GLY A 81 9.14 -6.50 -10.24
N ASP A 82 9.09 -5.79 -11.37
CA ASP A 82 8.72 -4.37 -11.37
C ASP A 82 7.27 -4.20 -10.94
N ALA A 83 7.03 -3.37 -9.93
CA ALA A 83 5.70 -3.24 -9.36
C ALA A 83 4.67 -2.69 -10.36
N ALA A 84 5.03 -1.79 -11.28
CA ALA A 84 4.05 -1.27 -12.23
C ALA A 84 3.70 -2.29 -13.32
N GLU A 85 4.69 -3.00 -13.84
CA GLU A 85 4.44 -4.09 -14.80
C GLU A 85 3.55 -5.17 -14.19
N LEU A 86 3.83 -5.53 -12.92
CA LEU A 86 3.03 -6.50 -12.19
C LEU A 86 1.61 -5.99 -11.92
N LEU A 87 1.45 -4.71 -11.57
CA LEU A 87 0.14 -4.07 -11.40
C LEU A 87 -0.67 -4.07 -12.71
N ASP A 88 -0.04 -3.80 -13.85
CA ASP A 88 -0.68 -3.81 -15.17
C ASP A 88 -1.15 -5.22 -15.55
N ALA A 89 -0.40 -6.25 -15.16
CA ALA A 89 -0.75 -7.65 -15.37
C ALA A 89 -1.80 -8.20 -14.39
N LEU A 90 -2.18 -7.46 -13.34
CA LEU A 90 -3.26 -7.88 -12.45
C LEU A 90 -4.61 -7.79 -13.17
N GLY A 91 -5.52 -8.70 -12.78
CA GLY A 91 -6.78 -9.04 -13.44
C GLY A 91 -7.78 -7.89 -13.65
N PRO A 92 -9.08 -8.20 -13.83
CA PRO A 92 -10.02 -7.21 -14.35
C PRO A 92 -10.12 -5.97 -13.45
N ASP A 93 -10.40 -4.85 -14.08
CA ASP A 93 -10.62 -3.56 -13.43
C ASP A 93 -11.70 -3.69 -12.35
N GLY A 94 -11.53 -2.95 -11.25
CA GLY A 94 -12.47 -2.99 -10.13
C GLY A 94 -12.52 -4.30 -9.33
N SER A 95 -11.46 -5.12 -9.36
CA SER A 95 -11.44 -6.42 -8.69
C SER A 95 -10.80 -6.43 -7.28
N PHE A 96 -10.26 -5.29 -6.83
CA PHE A 96 -9.59 -5.16 -5.54
C PHE A 96 -10.33 -4.22 -4.58
N GLY A 97 -10.30 -4.56 -3.28
CA GLY A 97 -10.80 -3.71 -2.21
C GLY A 97 -9.73 -2.85 -1.54
N LEU A 98 -8.45 -3.15 -1.77
CA LEU A 98 -7.32 -2.40 -1.23
C LEU A 98 -6.17 -2.39 -2.23
N VAL A 99 -5.54 -1.22 -2.39
CA VAL A 99 -4.19 -1.06 -2.92
C VAL A 99 -3.39 -0.28 -1.89
N PHE A 100 -2.43 -0.94 -1.26
CA PHE A 100 -1.50 -0.33 -0.31
C PHE A 100 -0.13 -0.09 -0.97
N VAL A 101 0.46 1.08 -0.75
CA VAL A 101 1.73 1.48 -1.36
C VAL A 101 2.71 1.97 -0.31
N ASP A 102 3.86 1.28 -0.21
CA ASP A 102 5.02 1.71 0.55
C ASP A 102 6.32 1.28 -0.17
N ALA A 103 6.63 1.97 -1.27
CA ALA A 103 7.77 1.64 -2.12
C ALA A 103 8.48 2.90 -2.63
N ASP A 104 8.88 2.88 -3.91
CA ASP A 104 9.53 3.99 -4.59
C ASP A 104 8.59 5.19 -4.73
N LYS A 105 8.92 6.26 -4.00
CA LYS A 105 8.11 7.48 -3.93
C LYS A 105 8.05 8.22 -5.27
N GLU A 106 9.05 8.09 -6.14
CA GLU A 106 9.07 8.71 -7.48
C GLU A 106 7.97 8.11 -8.39
N ARG A 107 7.48 6.90 -8.07
CA ARG A 107 6.47 6.18 -8.85
C ARG A 107 5.08 6.15 -8.23
N TYR A 108 4.86 6.85 -7.12
CA TYR A 108 3.57 6.87 -6.43
C TYR A 108 2.41 7.30 -7.33
N THR A 109 2.60 8.26 -8.23
CA THR A 109 1.57 8.65 -9.20
C THR A 109 1.22 7.51 -10.16
N GLN A 110 2.20 6.72 -10.61
CA GLN A 110 1.93 5.53 -11.44
C GLN A 110 1.11 4.49 -10.67
N TYR A 111 1.42 4.30 -9.38
CA TYR A 111 0.68 3.37 -8.53
C TYR A 111 -0.75 3.87 -8.23
N LEU A 112 -0.97 5.18 -8.14
CA LEU A 112 -2.31 5.77 -8.02
C LEU A 112 -3.17 5.48 -9.26
N GLU A 113 -2.61 5.60 -10.47
CA GLU A 113 -3.33 5.27 -11.71
C GLU A 113 -3.72 3.79 -11.75
N ALA A 114 -2.79 2.90 -11.41
CA ALA A 114 -3.08 1.48 -11.29
C ALA A 114 -4.15 1.22 -10.22
N ALA A 115 -4.09 1.91 -9.08
CA ALA A 115 -5.10 1.78 -8.02
C ALA A 115 -6.48 2.24 -8.49
N ALA A 116 -6.57 3.35 -9.22
CA ALA A 116 -7.82 3.87 -9.75
C ALA A 116 -8.53 2.89 -10.70
N ARG A 117 -7.73 2.11 -11.46
CA ARG A 117 -8.18 1.03 -12.33
C ARG A 117 -8.58 -0.23 -11.56
N LEU A 118 -7.72 -0.68 -10.65
CA LEU A 118 -7.88 -1.98 -9.96
C LEU A 118 -8.91 -1.94 -8.83
N LEU A 119 -9.13 -0.79 -8.20
CA LEU A 119 -10.05 -0.65 -7.07
C LEU A 119 -11.50 -0.64 -7.53
N ARG A 120 -12.33 -1.46 -6.87
CA ARG A 120 -13.78 -1.35 -6.97
C ARG A 120 -14.26 -0.01 -6.37
N PRO A 121 -15.45 0.49 -6.74
CA PRO A 121 -16.10 1.56 -5.99
C PRO A 121 -16.20 1.20 -4.49
N GLY A 122 -15.81 2.15 -3.62
CA GLY A 122 -15.67 1.94 -2.17
C GLY A 122 -14.36 1.26 -1.74
N GLY A 123 -13.49 0.86 -2.68
CA GLY A 123 -12.17 0.32 -2.40
C GLY A 123 -11.21 1.37 -1.86
N LEU A 124 -10.19 0.93 -1.13
CA LEU A 124 -9.23 1.81 -0.47
C LEU A 124 -7.91 1.90 -1.25
N PHE A 125 -7.48 3.12 -1.54
CA PHE A 125 -6.08 3.43 -1.85
C PHE A 125 -5.41 3.91 -0.57
N VAL A 126 -4.28 3.32 -0.20
CA VAL A 126 -3.54 3.70 1.02
C VAL A 126 -2.06 3.83 0.69
N ALA A 127 -1.43 4.95 1.06
CA ALA A 127 -0.01 5.19 0.82
C ALA A 127 0.69 5.68 2.09
N ASP A 128 1.84 5.07 2.41
CA ASP A 128 2.63 5.46 3.59
C ASP A 128 3.61 6.61 3.30
N ASN A 129 4.02 7.28 4.38
CA ASN A 129 4.97 8.39 4.43
C ASN A 129 4.50 9.69 3.76
N ALA A 130 3.22 10.00 3.85
CA ALA A 130 2.64 11.20 3.26
C ALA A 130 3.23 12.51 3.84
N PHE A 131 3.68 12.53 5.11
CA PHE A 131 4.34 13.70 5.69
C PHE A 131 5.84 13.76 5.41
N TRP A 132 6.47 12.64 5.08
CA TRP A 132 7.89 12.53 4.77
C TRP A 132 8.78 13.26 5.79
N LYS A 133 8.63 12.91 7.07
CA LYS A 133 9.31 13.54 8.23
C LYS A 133 9.02 15.03 8.39
N GLY A 134 7.89 15.48 7.85
CA GLY A 134 7.50 16.89 7.78
C GLY A 134 8.20 17.67 6.67
N TRP A 135 9.07 17.05 5.87
CA TRP A 135 9.80 17.75 4.81
C TRP A 135 8.90 18.22 3.68
N VAL A 136 7.70 17.65 3.52
CA VAL A 136 6.69 18.17 2.57
C VAL A 136 6.29 19.63 2.85
N LEU A 137 6.47 20.10 4.09
CA LEU A 137 6.23 21.50 4.47
C LEU A 137 7.36 22.45 4.01
N ASN A 138 8.52 21.90 3.66
CA ASN A 138 9.65 22.66 3.12
C ASN A 138 10.34 21.86 2.00
N PRO A 139 9.76 21.81 0.78
CA PRO A 139 10.22 20.91 -0.29
C PRO A 139 11.67 21.10 -0.76
N GLY A 140 12.33 22.21 -0.41
CA GLY A 140 13.74 22.44 -0.71
C GLY A 140 14.71 21.63 0.15
N SER A 141 14.26 20.99 1.24
CA SER A 141 15.13 20.28 2.19
C SER A 141 15.45 18.83 1.82
N ASP A 142 14.70 18.22 0.89
CA ASP A 142 14.87 16.83 0.48
C ASP A 142 14.37 16.59 -0.95
N LYS A 143 15.05 15.73 -1.72
CA LYS A 143 14.71 15.47 -3.13
C LYS A 143 13.29 14.91 -3.30
N LEU A 144 12.83 14.06 -2.37
CA LEU A 144 11.54 13.39 -2.45
C LEU A 144 10.41 14.20 -1.81
N ALA A 145 10.71 15.19 -0.96
CA ALA A 145 9.69 16.04 -0.35
C ALA A 145 8.80 16.74 -1.40
N GLY A 146 9.39 17.28 -2.46
CA GLY A 146 8.62 17.88 -3.55
C GLY A 146 7.81 16.87 -4.38
N VAL A 147 8.29 15.63 -4.47
CA VAL A 147 7.54 14.54 -5.13
C VAL A 147 6.30 14.19 -4.30
N LEU A 148 6.46 14.04 -2.99
CA LEU A 148 5.37 13.66 -2.09
C LEU A 148 4.36 14.79 -1.84
N ASP A 149 4.79 16.06 -1.75
CA ASP A 149 3.85 17.20 -1.70
C ASP A 149 2.96 17.23 -2.95
N ARG A 150 3.56 17.10 -4.14
CA ARG A 150 2.79 17.04 -5.39
C ARG A 150 1.86 15.84 -5.41
N PHE A 151 2.35 14.67 -5.05
CA PHE A 151 1.52 13.45 -4.98
C PHE A 151 0.33 13.61 -4.03
N ASN A 152 0.54 14.13 -2.82
CA ASN A 152 -0.53 14.36 -1.84
C ASN A 152 -1.60 15.31 -2.40
N ARG A 153 -1.19 16.39 -3.07
CA ARG A 153 -2.11 17.31 -3.76
C ARG A 153 -2.86 16.62 -4.89
N THR A 154 -2.15 15.84 -5.71
CA THR A 154 -2.77 15.05 -6.79
C THR A 154 -3.87 14.16 -6.25
N VAL A 155 -3.63 13.40 -5.18
CA VAL A 155 -4.64 12.52 -4.60
C VAL A 155 -5.79 13.31 -3.97
N ALA A 156 -5.52 14.46 -3.34
CA ALA A 156 -6.54 15.31 -2.74
C ALA A 156 -7.49 15.93 -3.79
N ASP A 157 -6.95 16.28 -4.96
CA ASP A 157 -7.70 16.89 -6.07
C ASP A 157 -8.25 15.86 -7.07
N ASP A 158 -7.92 14.57 -6.92
CA ASP A 158 -8.34 13.52 -7.85
C ASP A 158 -9.86 13.26 -7.70
N PRO A 159 -10.68 13.52 -8.73
CA PRO A 159 -12.13 13.34 -8.64
C PRO A 159 -12.54 11.88 -8.46
N ARG A 160 -11.64 10.91 -8.69
CA ARG A 160 -11.88 9.47 -8.52
C ARG A 160 -11.86 9.04 -7.06
N PHE A 161 -11.37 9.88 -6.13
CA PHE A 161 -11.19 9.51 -4.72
C PHE A 161 -11.76 10.55 -3.75
N ASP A 162 -12.24 10.06 -2.60
CA ASP A 162 -12.42 10.85 -1.38
C ASP A 162 -11.23 10.59 -0.47
N ALA A 163 -10.32 11.56 -0.31
CA ALA A 163 -9.03 11.33 0.33
C ALA A 163 -8.73 12.23 1.52
N THR A 164 -7.95 11.69 2.46
CA THR A 164 -7.38 12.43 3.60
C THR A 164 -6.05 11.80 4.03
N ILE A 165 -5.32 12.47 4.91
CA ILE A 165 -4.10 11.93 5.53
C ILE A 165 -4.38 11.74 7.03
N LEU A 166 -4.25 10.50 7.50
CA LEU A 166 -4.34 10.16 8.90
C LEU A 166 -2.98 10.44 9.58
N PRO A 167 -2.93 11.15 10.71
CA PRO A 167 -1.69 11.50 11.39
C PRO A 167 -1.16 10.34 12.25
N VAL A 168 -0.94 9.18 11.64
CA VAL A 168 -0.31 8.01 12.24
C VAL A 168 1.01 7.70 11.52
N GLY A 169 2.04 7.34 12.27
CA GLY A 169 3.39 7.16 11.72
C GLY A 169 3.89 8.43 11.05
N ASP A 170 4.38 8.30 9.82
CA ASP A 170 4.86 9.44 9.01
C ASP A 170 3.78 9.95 8.03
N GLY A 171 2.51 9.83 8.42
CA GLY A 171 1.34 10.19 7.63
C GLY A 171 0.89 9.04 6.73
N LEU A 172 -0.33 8.55 6.99
CA LEU A 172 -0.97 7.52 6.18
C LEU A 172 -2.04 8.16 5.31
N LEU A 173 -1.75 8.32 4.03
CA LEU A 173 -2.75 8.80 3.07
C LEU A 173 -3.77 7.69 2.83
N VAL A 174 -5.05 8.04 2.87
CA VAL A 174 -6.18 7.13 2.64
C VAL A 174 -7.14 7.78 1.67
N GLY A 175 -7.47 7.10 0.58
CA GLY A 175 -8.47 7.49 -0.41
C GLY A 175 -9.51 6.39 -0.59
N VAL A 176 -10.79 6.74 -0.56
CA VAL A 176 -11.89 5.85 -0.94
C VAL A 176 -12.21 6.07 -2.41
N ARG A 177 -12.15 5.01 -3.24
CA ARG A 177 -12.49 5.08 -4.67
C ARG A 177 -13.98 5.39 -4.83
N ARG A 178 -14.30 6.48 -5.51
CA ARG A 178 -15.68 6.86 -5.89
C ARG A 178 -16.24 5.96 -7.00
N GLY A 179 -17.56 5.99 -7.19
CA GLY A 179 -18.25 5.35 -8.31
C GLY A 179 -17.93 6.02 -9.65
#